data_AF-A0A6N8BI86-F1
#
_entry.id   AF-A0A6N8BI86-F1
#
_cell.length_a   1.000
_cell.length_b   1.000
_cell.length_c   1.000
_cell.angle_alpha   90.00
_cell.angle_beta   90.00
_cell.angle_gamma   90.00
#
_symmetry.space_group_name_H-M   'P 1'
#
loop_
_entity.id
_entity.type
_entity.pdbx_description
1 polymer ?
#
loop_
_entity_poly.entity_id
_entity_poly.type
_entity_poly.pdbx_seq_one_letter_code
_entity_poly.pdbx_strand_id
1 'polypeptide(L)'
;MINDGQMLRIAFLGPEGTYSQEAACKYMQGKNFRLVAATSLEEICTGILDGRWEQGLLPVENSTEGTVGQSMDILAMADHKLKISGEVLLPIKHSLLAPPGVTLDDVELVISHPQALGQCGNYIQRTFPGVDTMDMASTAHAAREVARKNLPWAAIASPVAASYGLKILARDINDYQENITRFLVLGREDARPNNCSKTTIIVNISDCPGALHSILGEFAARGINLTRIESRPSKRRLGEYIFFIDFAGHAGDPVISETIDNIRGKCTTCRVVGSYPSTSVTASYKKDVPKSLADLRRKINEIDNHILSLLSRRMTLSDEAVQYKEKDEIRDEGREKEILNRLAGEAAKKGISPLIVTNLFKVILDYSVWRQIKIFSKQLGGALCRRE
;
A
#
# COMPACT_ATOMS: atom_id res chain seq x y z
N MET A 1 17.34 -13.04 19.21
CA MET A 1 16.53 -13.74 20.24
C MET A 1 16.01 -12.66 21.19
N ILE A 2 14.70 -12.46 21.26
CA ILE A 2 14.13 -11.58 22.29
C ILE A 2 14.02 -12.47 23.53
N ASN A 3 14.76 -12.14 24.59
CA ASN A 3 14.71 -12.86 25.86
C ASN A 3 13.28 -12.75 26.44
N ASP A 4 12.73 -13.88 26.89
CA ASP A 4 11.39 -14.03 27.50
C ASP A 4 11.15 -13.21 28.80
N GLY A 5 12.04 -12.26 29.13
CA GLY A 5 11.93 -11.37 30.28
C GLY A 5 12.05 -9.87 29.97
N GLN A 6 12.20 -9.47 28.69
CA GLN A 6 12.42 -8.05 28.36
C GLN A 6 11.08 -7.34 28.10
N MET A 7 10.73 -6.39 28.97
CA MET A 7 9.52 -5.56 28.84
C MET A 7 9.63 -4.64 27.63
N LEU A 8 8.77 -4.85 26.63
CA LEU A 8 8.77 -4.06 25.39
C LEU A 8 8.11 -2.69 25.59
N ARG A 9 8.80 -1.61 25.24
CA ARG A 9 8.23 -0.26 25.26
C ARG A 9 7.65 0.06 23.90
N ILE A 10 6.34 0.30 23.87
CA ILE A 10 5.61 0.67 22.66
C ILE A 10 5.06 2.09 22.80
N ALA A 11 5.46 2.95 21.88
CA ALA A 11 5.03 4.33 21.85
C ALA A 11 3.74 4.52 21.05
N PHE A 12 2.88 5.44 21.48
CA PHE A 12 1.66 5.80 20.76
C PHE A 12 1.46 7.31 20.85
N LEU A 13 0.67 7.88 19.93
CA LEU A 13 0.34 9.30 19.98
C LEU A 13 -0.58 9.59 21.18
N GLY A 14 -0.05 10.34 22.14
CA GLY A 14 -0.74 10.75 23.35
C GLY A 14 -1.83 11.80 23.09
N PRO A 15 -2.55 12.23 24.15
CA PRO A 15 -2.41 11.80 25.54
C PRO A 15 -2.96 10.39 25.79
N GLU A 16 -2.94 9.93 27.05
CA GLU A 16 -3.63 8.67 27.43
C GLU A 16 -5.14 8.73 27.12
N GLY A 17 -5.79 7.58 26.99
CA GLY A 17 -7.20 7.48 26.61
C GLY A 17 -7.48 7.69 25.12
N THR A 18 -6.46 7.69 24.25
CA THR A 18 -6.64 7.77 22.79
C THR A 18 -6.87 6.40 22.16
N TYR A 19 -7.42 6.40 20.94
CA TYR A 19 -7.52 5.18 20.12
C TYR A 19 -6.15 4.59 19.75
N SER A 20 -5.10 5.42 19.69
CA SER A 20 -3.73 4.95 19.51
C SER A 20 -3.27 4.08 20.69
N GLN A 21 -3.67 4.41 21.92
CA GLN A 21 -3.41 3.59 23.09
C GLN A 21 -4.15 2.24 23.01
N GLU A 22 -5.43 2.28 22.63
CA GLU A 22 -6.24 1.07 22.46
C GLU A 22 -5.64 0.12 21.40
N ALA A 23 -5.21 0.67 20.27
CA ALA A 23 -4.54 -0.08 19.22
C ALA A 23 -3.22 -0.71 19.71
N ALA A 24 -2.44 0.01 20.53
CA ALA A 24 -1.20 -0.49 21.10
C ALA A 24 -1.46 -1.64 22.09
N CYS A 25 -2.46 -1.51 22.97
CA CYS A 25 -2.91 -2.58 23.87
C CYS A 25 -3.32 -3.84 23.09
N LYS A 26 -4.13 -3.67 22.02
CA LYS A 26 -4.60 -4.78 21.18
C LYS A 26 -3.44 -5.51 20.51
N TYR A 27 -2.46 -4.79 19.98
CA TYR A 27 -1.29 -5.38 19.32
C TYR A 27 -0.37 -6.16 20.26
N MET A 28 -0.25 -5.68 21.50
CA MET A 28 0.64 -6.26 22.51
C MET A 28 -0.04 -7.28 23.42
N GLN A 29 -1.30 -7.61 23.17
CA GLN A 29 -2.06 -8.58 23.95
C GLN A 29 -1.29 -9.91 24.05
N GLY A 30 -1.10 -10.40 25.28
CA GLY A 30 -0.35 -11.64 25.56
C GLY A 30 1.18 -11.48 25.60
N LYS A 31 1.72 -10.26 25.52
CA LYS A 31 3.15 -9.95 25.68
C LYS A 31 3.40 -9.19 26.98
N ASN A 32 4.67 -9.14 27.43
CA ASN A 32 5.10 -8.25 28.51
C ASN A 32 5.50 -6.88 27.92
N PHE A 33 4.74 -5.83 28.20
CA PHE A 33 4.93 -4.52 27.58
C PHE A 33 4.62 -3.33 28.51
N ARG A 34 5.15 -2.17 28.14
CA ARG A 34 4.82 -0.87 28.71
C ARG A 34 4.46 0.11 27.60
N LEU A 35 3.32 0.78 27.76
CA LEU A 35 2.89 1.84 26.85
C LEU A 35 3.61 3.14 27.20
N VAL A 36 3.97 3.91 26.18
CA VAL A 36 4.56 5.24 26.34
C VAL A 36 3.77 6.23 25.49
N ALA A 37 3.19 7.25 26.12
CA ALA A 37 2.52 8.34 25.42
C ALA A 37 3.57 9.31 24.86
N ALA A 38 3.67 9.40 23.54
CA ALA A 38 4.50 10.38 22.85
C ALA A 38 3.71 11.67 22.60
N THR A 39 4.41 12.79 22.54
CA THR A 39 3.84 14.11 22.30
C THR A 39 3.56 14.40 20.83
N SER A 40 4.29 13.75 19.92
CA SER A 40 4.07 13.86 18.47
C SER A 40 4.41 12.57 17.72
N LEU A 41 3.99 12.47 16.45
CA LEU A 41 4.30 11.33 15.58
C LEU A 41 5.79 11.27 15.20
N GLU A 42 6.44 12.42 15.11
CA GLU A 42 7.88 12.55 14.88
C GLU A 42 8.66 12.02 16.08
N GLU A 43 8.18 12.28 17.30
CA GLU A 43 8.78 11.74 18.52
C GLU A 43 8.77 10.21 18.52
N ILE A 44 7.67 9.58 18.05
CA ILE A 44 7.58 8.11 17.86
C ILE A 44 8.72 7.59 16.98
N CYS A 45 8.91 8.20 15.82
CA CYS A 45 9.90 7.75 14.85
C CYS A 45 11.33 7.93 15.38
N THR A 46 11.64 9.11 15.92
CA THR A 46 12.95 9.41 16.51
C THR A 46 13.25 8.53 17.73
N GLY A 47 12.28 8.34 18.64
CA GLY A 47 12.44 7.50 19.81
C GLY A 47 12.72 6.03 19.49
N ILE A 48 12.16 5.51 18.39
CA ILE A 48 12.48 4.17 17.90
C ILE A 48 13.92 4.12 17.35
N LEU A 49 14.30 5.08 16.51
CA LEU A 49 15.63 5.15 15.89
C LEU A 49 16.74 5.26 16.96
N ASP A 50 16.53 6.09 17.98
CA ASP A 50 17.44 6.29 19.12
C ASP A 50 17.48 5.10 20.08
N GLY A 51 16.58 4.12 19.93
CA GLY A 51 16.46 2.98 20.85
C GLY A 51 15.84 3.32 22.21
N ARG A 52 15.19 4.48 22.34
CA ARG A 52 14.38 4.82 23.51
C ARG A 52 13.18 3.89 23.62
N TRP A 53 12.62 3.47 22.49
CA TRP A 53 11.47 2.57 22.40
C TRP A 53 11.74 1.45 21.40
N GLU A 54 11.19 0.26 21.65
CA GLU A 54 11.35 -0.88 20.75
C GLU A 54 10.40 -0.76 19.55
N GLN A 55 9.18 -0.25 19.77
CA GLN A 55 8.16 -0.11 18.75
C GLN A 55 7.33 1.16 18.94
N GLY A 56 6.55 1.52 17.92
CA GLY A 56 5.53 2.55 18.06
C GLY A 56 4.45 2.50 16.99
N LEU A 57 3.29 3.09 17.28
CA LEU A 57 2.14 3.09 16.37
C LEU A 57 1.98 4.41 15.64
N LEU A 58 1.77 4.33 14.32
CA LEU A 58 1.34 5.44 13.48
C LEU A 58 -0.05 5.16 12.90
N PRO A 59 -1.06 6.01 13.12
CA PRO A 59 -2.32 5.92 12.39
C PRO A 59 -2.06 6.33 10.93
N VAL A 60 -2.49 5.53 9.96
CA VAL A 60 -2.22 5.80 8.53
C VAL A 60 -3.46 5.97 7.68
N GLU A 61 -4.61 5.50 8.16
CA GLU A 61 -5.84 5.50 7.37
C GLU A 61 -7.04 5.31 8.30
N ASN A 62 -8.11 6.05 8.04
CA ASN A 62 -9.41 5.88 8.66
C ASN A 62 -10.46 5.69 7.55
N SER A 63 -11.40 4.76 7.73
CA SER A 63 -12.41 4.45 6.69
C SER A 63 -13.37 5.61 6.40
N THR A 64 -13.50 6.57 7.33
CA THR A 64 -14.39 7.74 7.20
C THR A 64 -13.62 8.97 6.71
N GLU A 65 -12.41 9.21 7.20
CA GLU A 65 -11.63 10.43 6.92
C GLU A 65 -10.50 10.26 5.90
N GLY A 66 -10.24 9.03 5.48
CA GLY A 66 -9.15 8.71 4.55
C GLY A 66 -7.79 8.69 5.23
N THR A 67 -6.75 9.04 4.48
CA THR A 67 -5.36 8.89 4.90
C THR A 67 -4.92 9.97 5.91
N VAL A 68 -4.18 9.54 6.94
CA VAL A 68 -3.50 10.46 7.86
C VAL A 68 -2.23 10.99 7.22
N GLY A 69 -2.33 12.16 6.58
CA GLY A 69 -1.24 12.77 5.81
C GLY A 69 0.07 12.89 6.60
N GLN A 70 0.04 13.44 7.82
CA GLN A 70 1.26 13.65 8.62
C GLN A 70 2.06 12.35 8.81
N SER A 71 1.39 11.23 9.14
CA SER A 71 2.04 9.92 9.27
C SER A 71 2.73 9.48 7.99
N MET A 72 2.09 9.70 6.84
CA MET A 72 2.66 9.37 5.53
C MET A 72 3.86 10.25 5.19
N ASP A 73 3.82 11.54 5.51
CA ASP A 73 4.95 12.45 5.29
C ASP A 73 6.16 12.04 6.13
N ILE A 74 5.95 11.72 7.40
CA ILE A 74 7.00 11.25 8.30
C ILE A 74 7.58 9.94 7.76
N LEU A 75 6.75 9.00 7.33
CA LEU A 75 7.21 7.74 6.72
C LEU A 75 8.00 7.98 5.43
N ALA A 76 7.63 8.96 4.59
CA ALA A 76 8.39 9.29 3.38
C ALA A 76 9.80 9.80 3.70
N MET A 77 9.93 10.62 4.75
CA MET A 77 11.17 11.29 5.13
C MET A 77 12.04 10.50 6.12
N ALA A 78 11.47 9.47 6.74
CA ALA A 78 12.15 8.67 7.76
C ALA A 78 13.38 7.90 7.23
N ASP A 79 14.33 7.67 8.14
CA ASP A 79 15.51 6.87 7.88
C ASP A 79 15.16 5.42 7.49
N HIS A 80 15.97 4.83 6.62
CA HIS A 80 15.81 3.45 6.12
C HIS A 80 15.82 2.36 7.20
N LYS A 81 16.38 2.65 8.39
CA LYS A 81 16.35 1.81 9.59
C LYS A 81 14.95 1.71 10.21
N LEU A 82 14.06 2.66 9.94
CA LEU A 82 12.68 2.60 10.41
C LEU A 82 11.87 1.67 9.50
N LYS A 83 11.42 0.56 10.07
CA LYS A 83 10.70 -0.51 9.39
C LYS A 83 9.27 -0.64 9.88
N ILE A 84 8.37 -1.04 8.99
CA ILE A 84 7.04 -1.50 9.41
C ILE A 84 7.15 -2.97 9.81
N SER A 85 6.81 -3.24 11.06
CA SER A 85 6.89 -4.57 11.69
C SER A 85 5.52 -5.24 11.87
N GLY A 86 4.42 -4.49 11.71
CA GLY A 86 3.06 -4.97 11.88
C GLY A 86 2.01 -3.95 11.47
N GLU A 87 0.76 -4.38 11.46
CA GLU A 87 -0.40 -3.51 11.31
C GLU A 87 -1.51 -3.88 12.31
N VAL A 88 -2.35 -2.91 12.66
CA VAL A 88 -3.51 -3.09 13.53
C VAL A 88 -4.70 -2.42 12.87
N LEU A 89 -5.78 -3.18 12.67
CA LEU A 89 -7.09 -2.63 12.32
C LEU A 89 -7.91 -2.50 13.60
N LEU A 90 -8.26 -1.28 13.97
CA LEU A 90 -9.06 -0.97 15.15
C LEU A 90 -10.41 -0.41 14.74
N PRO A 91 -11.52 -1.13 14.99
CA PRO A 91 -12.86 -0.56 14.92
C PRO A 91 -13.00 0.55 15.97
N ILE A 92 -13.31 1.76 15.52
CA ILE A 92 -13.46 2.94 16.38
C ILE A 92 -14.85 2.92 16.99
N LYS A 93 -14.91 2.65 18.29
CA LYS A 93 -16.15 2.56 19.06
C LYS A 93 -16.15 3.61 20.15
N HIS A 94 -16.95 4.66 19.95
CA HIS A 94 -17.13 5.72 20.93
C HIS A 94 -17.97 5.22 22.10
N SER A 95 -17.59 5.66 23.29
CA SER A 95 -18.33 5.45 24.53
C SER A 95 -18.65 6.80 25.17
N LEU A 96 -19.79 6.86 25.84
CA LEU A 96 -20.17 8.00 26.67
C LEU A 96 -19.62 7.80 28.07
N LEU A 97 -18.77 8.73 28.53
CA LEU A 97 -18.10 8.70 29.81
C LEU A 97 -18.57 9.85 30.69
N ALA A 98 -18.85 9.61 31.96
CA ALA A 98 -19.21 10.65 32.93
C ALA A 98 -18.59 10.35 34.30
N PRO A 99 -18.56 11.32 35.23
CA PRO A 99 -18.07 11.07 36.57
C PRO A 99 -18.88 9.98 37.31
N PRO A 100 -18.25 9.25 38.25
CA PRO A 100 -18.97 8.26 39.04
C PRO A 100 -20.16 8.89 39.78
N GLY A 101 -21.35 8.29 39.64
CA GLY A 101 -22.59 8.76 40.27
C GLY A 101 -23.52 9.53 39.35
N VAL A 102 -23.01 10.10 38.25
CA VAL A 102 -23.82 10.74 37.19
C VAL A 102 -24.56 9.64 36.40
N THR A 103 -25.86 9.83 36.20
CA THR A 103 -26.70 8.98 35.35
C THR A 103 -26.96 9.66 34.00
N LEU A 104 -27.64 8.98 33.07
CA LEU A 104 -27.98 9.59 31.78
C LEU A 104 -28.89 10.81 31.94
N ASP A 105 -29.83 10.78 32.88
CA ASP A 105 -30.79 11.87 33.08
C ASP A 105 -30.16 13.13 33.69
N ASP A 106 -28.99 12.98 34.32
CA ASP A 106 -28.27 14.09 34.96
C ASP A 106 -27.41 14.90 33.98
N VAL A 107 -27.17 14.41 32.75
CA VAL A 107 -26.17 15.00 31.84
C VAL A 107 -26.61 16.38 31.32
N GLU A 108 -25.83 17.41 31.65
CA GLU A 108 -26.08 18.81 31.27
C GLU A 108 -25.32 19.28 30.03
N LEU A 109 -24.18 18.64 29.71
CA LEU A 109 -23.30 19.04 28.61
C LEU A 109 -22.55 17.82 28.05
N VAL A 110 -22.52 17.67 26.73
CA VAL A 110 -21.74 16.63 26.04
C VAL A 110 -20.53 17.25 25.34
N ILE A 111 -19.32 16.79 25.65
CA ILE A 111 -18.09 17.35 25.10
C ILE A 111 -17.26 16.31 24.35
N SER A 112 -16.67 16.67 23.21
CA SER A 112 -15.72 15.82 22.48
C SER A 112 -15.02 16.57 21.35
N HIS A 113 -14.20 15.88 20.58
CA HIS A 113 -13.72 16.38 19.29
C HIS A 113 -14.90 16.55 18.31
N PRO A 114 -14.93 17.60 17.47
CA PRO A 114 -16.04 17.86 16.54
C PRO A 114 -16.42 16.64 15.69
N GLN A 115 -15.43 15.87 15.24
CA GLN A 115 -15.64 14.64 14.48
C GLN A 115 -16.38 13.56 15.27
N ALA A 116 -16.02 13.37 16.55
CA ALA A 116 -16.65 12.36 17.39
C ALA A 116 -18.08 12.75 17.77
N LEU A 117 -18.33 14.06 17.98
CA LEU A 117 -19.68 14.61 18.14
C LEU A 117 -20.52 14.35 16.88
N GLY A 118 -19.98 14.66 15.70
CA GLY A 118 -20.65 14.41 14.42
C GLY A 118 -20.94 12.94 14.15
N GLN A 119 -20.06 12.03 14.58
CA GLN A 119 -20.25 10.58 14.45
C GLN A 119 -21.26 9.99 15.43
N CYS A 120 -21.69 10.75 16.45
CA CYS A 120 -22.65 10.31 17.47
C CYS A 120 -23.87 11.25 17.53
N GLY A 121 -24.11 12.04 16.49
CA GLY A 121 -25.13 13.08 16.47
C GLY A 121 -26.54 12.53 16.65
N ASN A 122 -26.88 11.40 16.00
CA ASN A 122 -28.20 10.79 16.16
C ASN A 122 -28.38 10.21 17.57
N TYR A 123 -27.33 9.64 18.15
CA TYR A 123 -27.35 9.19 19.55
C TYR A 123 -27.61 10.35 20.52
N ILE A 124 -26.89 11.47 20.35
CA ILE A 124 -27.04 12.66 21.20
C ILE A 124 -28.46 13.21 21.08
N GLN A 125 -28.97 13.43 19.87
CA GLN A 125 -30.32 13.99 19.66
C GLN A 125 -31.43 13.11 20.26
N ARG A 126 -31.28 11.78 20.19
CA ARG A 126 -32.27 10.84 20.73
C ARG A 126 -32.23 10.74 22.25
N THR A 127 -31.03 10.76 22.84
CA THR A 127 -30.82 10.45 24.27
C THR A 127 -30.86 11.70 25.13
N PHE A 128 -30.40 12.83 24.59
CA PHE A 128 -30.24 14.10 25.30
C PHE A 128 -30.90 15.25 24.53
N PRO A 129 -32.24 15.23 24.37
CA PRO A 129 -32.93 16.28 23.64
C PRO A 129 -32.78 17.63 24.38
N GLY A 130 -32.09 18.58 23.74
CA GLY A 130 -31.88 19.93 24.28
C GLY A 130 -30.63 20.12 25.14
N VAL A 131 -29.77 19.11 25.24
CA VAL A 131 -28.46 19.23 25.92
C VAL A 131 -27.44 19.86 24.97
N ASP A 132 -26.66 20.81 25.48
CA ASP A 132 -25.62 21.49 24.71
C ASP A 132 -24.44 20.58 24.40
N THR A 133 -23.74 20.87 23.30
CA THR A 133 -22.49 20.21 22.94
C THR A 133 -21.33 21.20 22.86
N MET A 134 -20.13 20.81 23.29
CA MET A 134 -18.93 21.66 23.23
C MET A 134 -17.74 20.93 22.61
N ASP A 135 -17.09 21.63 21.67
CA ASP A 135 -15.92 21.15 20.95
C ASP A 135 -14.66 21.19 21.81
N MET A 136 -13.85 20.14 21.70
CA MET A 136 -12.57 19.97 22.39
C MET A 136 -11.48 19.57 21.39
N ALA A 137 -10.22 19.81 21.77
CA ALA A 137 -9.06 19.51 20.93
C ALA A 137 -8.89 18.01 20.61
N SER A 138 -9.34 17.11 21.48
CA SER A 138 -9.38 15.66 21.19
C SER A 138 -10.38 14.94 22.10
N THR A 139 -10.75 13.70 21.72
CA THR A 139 -11.62 12.83 22.53
C THR A 139 -11.04 12.55 23.92
N ALA A 140 -9.72 12.33 24.00
CA ALA A 140 -9.03 12.14 25.28
C ALA A 140 -8.98 13.43 26.12
N HIS A 141 -8.81 14.59 25.49
CA HIS A 141 -8.91 15.88 26.19
C HIS A 141 -10.30 16.08 26.79
N ALA A 142 -11.36 15.75 26.06
CA ALA A 142 -12.72 15.82 26.56
C ALA A 142 -12.94 14.94 27.80
N ALA A 143 -12.50 13.68 27.77
CA ALA A 143 -12.57 12.80 28.94
C ALA A 143 -11.78 13.37 30.13
N ARG A 144 -10.57 13.87 29.91
CA ARG A 144 -9.76 14.47 30.97
C ARG A 144 -10.43 15.71 31.58
N GLU A 145 -11.06 16.55 30.77
CA GLU A 145 -11.76 17.75 31.25
C GLU A 145 -13.00 17.39 32.07
N VAL A 146 -13.79 16.40 31.65
CA VAL A 146 -14.91 15.88 32.46
C VAL A 146 -14.42 15.38 33.82
N ALA A 147 -13.35 14.58 33.84
CA ALA A 147 -12.77 14.07 35.09
C ALA A 147 -12.26 15.19 36.01
N ARG A 148 -11.68 16.25 35.45
CA ARG A 148 -11.18 17.40 36.21
C ARG A 148 -12.28 18.27 36.79
N LYS A 149 -13.31 18.56 36.00
CA LYS A 149 -14.42 19.42 36.43
C LYS A 149 -15.33 18.71 37.42
N ASN A 150 -15.50 17.39 37.26
CA ASN A 150 -16.36 16.56 38.10
C ASN A 150 -17.80 17.14 38.22
N LEU A 151 -18.27 17.73 37.12
CA LEU A 151 -19.62 18.24 36.92
C LEU A 151 -20.45 17.17 36.20
N PRO A 152 -21.79 17.29 36.12
CA PRO A 152 -22.64 16.36 35.39
C PRO A 152 -22.50 16.51 33.85
N TRP A 153 -21.27 16.47 33.37
CA TRP A 153 -20.89 16.54 31.98
C TRP A 153 -20.54 15.12 31.49
N ALA A 154 -20.77 14.87 30.21
CA ALA A 154 -20.40 13.64 29.57
C ALA A 154 -19.37 13.89 28.46
N ALA A 155 -18.40 12.99 28.34
CA ALA A 155 -17.42 12.98 27.26
C ALA A 155 -17.70 11.84 26.29
N ILE A 156 -17.65 12.10 25.00
CA ILE A 156 -17.58 11.05 23.97
C ILE A 156 -16.11 10.73 23.72
N ALA A 157 -15.66 9.52 24.05
CA ALA A 157 -14.26 9.15 23.91
C ALA A 157 -14.06 7.63 23.72
N SER A 158 -12.79 7.22 23.59
CA SER A 158 -12.45 5.80 23.58
C SER A 158 -12.81 5.16 24.93
N PRO A 159 -13.12 3.86 24.98
CA PRO A 159 -13.38 3.15 26.24
C PRO A 159 -12.18 3.21 27.20
N VAL A 160 -10.96 3.29 26.67
CA VAL A 160 -9.72 3.35 27.46
C VAL A 160 -9.63 4.64 28.27
N ALA A 161 -10.27 5.72 27.82
CA ALA A 161 -10.29 6.99 28.55
C ALA A 161 -11.05 6.93 29.88
N ALA A 162 -11.78 5.83 30.16
CA ALA A 162 -12.31 5.55 31.49
C ALA A 162 -11.21 5.45 32.57
N SER A 163 -9.94 5.22 32.17
CA SER A 163 -8.77 5.24 33.06
C SER A 163 -8.58 6.56 33.82
N TYR A 164 -9.20 7.65 33.37
CA TYR A 164 -9.24 8.92 34.10
C TYR A 164 -10.16 8.94 35.33
N GLY A 165 -10.67 7.77 35.76
CA GLY A 165 -11.60 7.66 36.89
C GLY A 165 -13.05 7.91 36.51
N LEU A 166 -13.39 7.79 35.22
CA LEU A 166 -14.74 7.98 34.71
C LEU A 166 -15.49 6.65 34.60
N LYS A 167 -16.82 6.73 34.65
CA LYS A 167 -17.74 5.62 34.40
C LYS A 167 -18.25 5.67 32.97
N ILE A 168 -18.27 4.52 32.31
CA ILE A 168 -18.93 4.36 31.01
C ILE A 168 -20.45 4.28 31.23
N LEU A 169 -21.20 5.26 30.73
CA LEU A 169 -22.67 5.28 30.77
C LEU A 169 -23.28 4.50 29.60
N ALA A 170 -22.67 4.60 28.42
CA ALA A 170 -23.10 3.90 27.22
C ALA A 170 -21.88 3.53 26.35
N ARG A 171 -21.98 2.39 25.66
CA ARG A 171 -20.96 1.89 24.74
C ARG A 171 -21.51 1.86 23.32
N ASP A 172 -20.61 1.88 22.34
CA ASP A 172 -20.93 1.71 20.92
C ASP A 172 -21.97 2.72 20.42
N ILE A 173 -21.82 3.99 20.81
CA ILE A 173 -22.80 5.06 20.53
C ILE A 173 -22.66 5.68 19.14
N ASN A 174 -21.82 5.11 18.28
CA ASN A 174 -21.59 5.57 16.92
C ASN A 174 -22.86 5.42 16.07
N ASP A 175 -23.10 6.41 15.21
CA ASP A 175 -24.17 6.36 14.22
C ASP A 175 -23.83 5.36 13.08
N TYR A 176 -22.56 5.30 12.68
CA TYR A 176 -22.03 4.35 11.70
C TYR A 176 -21.10 3.33 12.36
N GLN A 177 -21.42 2.05 12.18
CA GLN A 177 -20.71 0.94 12.83
C GLN A 177 -19.42 0.52 12.10
N GLU A 178 -19.24 0.93 10.83
CA GLU A 178 -18.09 0.55 10.00
C GLU A 178 -16.97 1.60 10.00
N ASN A 179 -16.67 2.18 11.16
CA ASN A 179 -15.52 3.08 11.32
C ASN A 179 -14.28 2.28 11.77
N ILE A 180 -13.26 2.18 10.91
CA ILE A 180 -12.03 1.45 11.19
C ILE A 180 -10.84 2.36 10.94
N THR A 181 -9.93 2.41 11.91
CA THR A 181 -8.61 3.04 11.75
C THR A 181 -7.54 1.96 11.62
N ARG A 182 -6.71 2.11 10.58
CA ARG A 182 -5.51 1.30 10.37
C ARG A 182 -4.30 2.00 10.98
N PHE A 183 -3.60 1.26 11.81
CA PHE A 183 -2.32 1.66 12.41
C PHE A 183 -1.20 0.78 11.87
N LEU A 184 -0.04 1.38 11.60
CA LEU A 184 1.20 0.67 11.34
C LEU A 184 2.03 0.62 12.61
N VAL A 185 2.64 -0.53 12.87
CA VAL A 185 3.59 -0.72 13.96
C VAL A 185 5.00 -0.58 13.39
N LEU A 186 5.72 0.43 13.86
CA LEU A 186 7.09 0.69 13.45
C LEU A 186 8.07 0.06 14.43
N GLY A 187 9.25 -0.29 13.92
CA GLY A 187 10.39 -0.81 14.67
C GLY A 187 11.69 -0.63 13.89
N ARG A 188 12.78 -1.17 14.43
CA ARG A 188 14.10 -1.19 13.75
C ARG A 188 14.42 -2.50 13.06
N GLU A 189 13.72 -3.57 13.43
CA GLU A 189 13.92 -4.91 12.90
C GLU A 189 12.83 -5.23 11.88
N ASP A 190 13.19 -6.00 10.85
CA ASP A 190 12.22 -6.56 9.92
C ASP A 190 11.32 -7.55 10.66
N ALA A 191 10.03 -7.58 10.29
CA ALA A 191 9.13 -8.56 10.85
C ALA A 191 9.55 -9.97 10.43
N ARG A 192 9.24 -10.98 11.26
CA ARG A 192 9.48 -12.36 10.86
C ARG A 192 8.59 -12.73 9.66
N PRO A 193 9.11 -13.48 8.68
CA PRO A 193 8.31 -13.96 7.57
C PRO A 193 7.12 -14.77 8.06
N ASN A 194 5.96 -14.59 7.44
CA ASN A 194 4.78 -15.41 7.67
C ASN A 194 4.10 -15.75 6.34
N ASN A 195 3.20 -16.73 6.34
CA ASN A 195 2.50 -17.18 5.13
C ASN A 195 1.52 -16.14 4.57
N CYS A 196 1.15 -15.12 5.36
CA CYS A 196 0.24 -14.03 4.98
C CYS A 196 0.92 -12.69 5.28
N SER A 197 1.95 -12.36 4.50
CA SER A 197 2.67 -11.10 4.61
C SER A 197 2.08 -10.05 3.68
N LYS A 198 2.16 -8.80 4.12
CA LYS A 198 2.00 -7.62 3.30
C LYS A 198 3.35 -6.92 3.22
N THR A 199 3.67 -6.34 2.07
CA THR A 199 4.87 -5.52 1.90
C THR A 199 4.44 -4.12 1.50
N THR A 200 5.05 -3.12 2.15
CA THR A 200 4.88 -1.71 1.83
C THR A 200 6.15 -1.19 1.18
N ILE A 201 6.01 -0.59 -0.01
CA ILE A 201 7.07 0.13 -0.69
C ILE A 201 6.70 1.59 -0.88
N ILE A 202 7.73 2.44 -0.90
CA ILE A 202 7.64 3.84 -1.28
C ILE A 202 8.45 4.00 -2.56
N VAL A 203 7.79 4.43 -3.64
CA VAL A 203 8.44 4.66 -4.93
C VAL A 203 8.34 6.12 -5.32
N ASN A 204 9.45 6.71 -5.74
CA ASN A 204 9.47 8.02 -6.37
C ASN A 204 9.57 7.84 -7.88
N ILE A 205 8.64 8.44 -8.62
CA ILE A 205 8.60 8.37 -10.07
C ILE A 205 8.76 9.75 -10.71
N SER A 206 9.43 9.76 -11.86
CA SER A 206 9.47 10.92 -12.74
C SER A 206 8.07 11.18 -13.32
N ASP A 207 7.73 12.46 -13.48
CA ASP A 207 6.47 12.87 -14.12
C ASP A 207 6.53 12.65 -15.63
N CYS A 208 6.24 11.44 -16.08
CA CYS A 208 6.10 11.13 -17.49
C CYS A 208 4.93 10.17 -17.76
N PRO A 209 4.26 10.30 -18.93
CA PRO A 209 3.17 9.40 -19.30
C PRO A 209 3.58 7.93 -19.22
N GLY A 210 2.78 7.13 -18.51
CA GLY A 210 2.99 5.70 -18.37
C GLY A 210 3.99 5.28 -17.28
N ALA A 211 4.61 6.20 -16.54
CA ALA A 211 5.53 5.87 -15.44
C ALA A 211 4.87 4.96 -14.40
N LEU A 212 3.72 5.38 -13.85
CA LEU A 212 2.98 4.58 -12.87
C LEU A 212 2.49 3.25 -13.47
N HIS A 213 1.95 3.28 -14.69
CA HIS A 213 1.50 2.07 -15.40
C HIS A 213 2.62 1.04 -15.54
N SER A 214 3.86 1.48 -15.81
CA SER A 214 5.01 0.59 -15.95
C SER A 214 5.37 -0.15 -14.65
N ILE A 215 5.11 0.47 -13.50
CA ILE A 215 5.30 -0.11 -12.15
C ILE A 215 4.15 -1.06 -11.84
N LEU A 216 2.90 -0.63 -12.05
CA LEU A 216 1.73 -1.48 -11.81
C LEU A 216 1.71 -2.72 -12.71
N GLY A 217 2.26 -2.60 -13.92
CA GLY A 217 2.45 -3.72 -14.85
C GLY A 217 3.34 -4.84 -14.27
N GLU A 218 4.33 -4.53 -13.42
CA GLU A 218 5.17 -5.57 -12.80
C GLU A 218 4.40 -6.43 -11.80
N PHE A 219 3.48 -5.83 -11.05
CA PHE A 219 2.58 -6.54 -10.14
C PHE A 219 1.55 -7.35 -10.91
N ALA A 220 0.91 -6.75 -11.91
CA ALA A 220 -0.12 -7.38 -12.72
C ALA A 220 0.41 -8.60 -13.49
N ALA A 221 1.59 -8.49 -14.11
CA ALA A 221 2.22 -9.58 -14.87
C ALA A 221 2.54 -10.82 -14.00
N ARG A 222 2.65 -10.65 -12.68
CA ARG A 222 2.96 -11.71 -11.71
C ARG A 222 1.78 -12.10 -10.83
N GLY A 223 0.58 -11.54 -11.08
CA GLY A 223 -0.62 -11.82 -10.30
C GLY A 223 -0.50 -11.38 -8.83
N ILE A 224 0.27 -10.33 -8.55
CA ILE A 224 0.46 -9.81 -7.19
C ILE A 224 -0.65 -8.81 -6.88
N ASN A 225 -1.46 -9.11 -5.86
CA ASN A 225 -2.56 -8.25 -5.47
C ASN A 225 -2.07 -7.02 -4.70
N LEU A 226 -2.46 -5.83 -5.17
CA LEU A 226 -2.28 -4.58 -4.45
C LEU A 226 -3.42 -4.40 -3.44
N THR A 227 -3.09 -4.03 -2.21
CA THR A 227 -4.08 -3.73 -1.17
C THR A 227 -4.27 -2.24 -0.92
N ARG A 228 -3.29 -1.42 -1.30
CA ARG A 228 -3.37 0.04 -1.20
C ARG A 228 -2.42 0.68 -2.20
N ILE A 229 -2.85 1.78 -2.82
CA ILE A 229 -2.01 2.67 -3.60
C ILE A 229 -2.41 4.12 -3.30
N GLU A 230 -1.42 4.95 -3.01
CA GLU A 230 -1.66 6.37 -2.72
C GLU A 230 -0.52 7.24 -3.25
N SER A 231 -0.86 8.33 -3.95
CA SER A 231 0.08 9.32 -4.47
C SER A 231 0.19 10.53 -3.54
N ARG A 232 1.40 11.02 -3.33
CA ARG A 232 1.69 12.23 -2.54
C ARG A 232 2.75 13.07 -3.26
N PRO A 233 2.67 14.41 -3.22
CA PRO A 233 3.75 15.25 -3.76
C PRO A 233 5.02 15.05 -2.94
N SER A 234 6.19 15.00 -3.58
CA SER A 234 7.48 14.72 -2.90
C SER A 234 7.93 15.82 -1.93
N LYS A 235 7.30 17.00 -1.99
CA LYS A 235 7.67 18.25 -1.28
C LYS A 235 9.10 18.75 -1.57
N ARG A 236 9.87 18.07 -2.44
CA ARG A 236 11.23 18.47 -2.85
C ARG A 236 11.22 19.25 -4.15
N ARG A 237 10.43 18.82 -5.13
CA ARG A 237 10.32 19.43 -6.45
C ARG A 237 8.89 19.34 -6.98
N LEU A 238 8.43 20.39 -7.65
CA LEU A 238 7.16 20.38 -8.40
C LEU A 238 7.25 19.32 -9.52
N GLY A 239 6.23 18.47 -9.61
CA GLY A 239 6.13 17.35 -10.56
C GLY A 239 6.61 15.99 -10.02
N GLU A 240 7.42 15.94 -8.96
CA GLU A 240 7.82 14.64 -8.39
C GLU A 240 6.76 14.09 -7.45
N TYR A 241 6.32 12.85 -7.70
CA TYR A 241 5.33 12.16 -6.88
C TYR A 241 5.92 10.92 -6.22
N ILE A 242 5.56 10.76 -4.96
CA ILE A 242 5.85 9.59 -4.15
C ILE A 242 4.59 8.73 -4.09
N PHE A 243 4.72 7.44 -4.36
CA PHE A 243 3.65 6.48 -4.25
C PHE A 243 3.91 5.52 -3.10
N PHE A 244 2.92 5.38 -2.23
CA PHE A 244 2.86 4.34 -1.22
C PHE A 244 2.08 3.18 -1.78
N ILE A 245 2.70 2.00 -1.85
CA ILE A 245 2.08 0.81 -2.41
C ILE A 245 2.19 -0.31 -1.38
N ASP A 246 1.03 -0.82 -0.97
CA ASP A 246 0.93 -2.03 -0.18
C ASP A 246 0.47 -3.17 -1.08
N PHE A 247 1.12 -4.32 -0.96
CA PHE A 247 0.77 -5.50 -1.74
C PHE A 247 0.95 -6.79 -0.94
N ALA A 248 0.24 -7.83 -1.36
CA ALA A 248 0.32 -9.15 -0.75
C ALA A 248 1.64 -9.85 -1.16
N GLY A 249 2.37 -10.37 -0.18
CA GLY A 249 3.65 -11.02 -0.36
C GLY A 249 4.71 -10.52 0.62
N HIS A 250 5.76 -11.33 0.81
CA HIS A 250 6.92 -11.01 1.63
C HIS A 250 8.10 -10.64 0.73
N ALA A 251 8.92 -9.64 1.09
CA ALA A 251 10.05 -9.20 0.27
C ALA A 251 11.12 -10.30 0.05
N GLY A 252 11.17 -11.29 0.95
CA GLY A 252 12.04 -12.47 0.82
C GLY A 252 11.51 -13.58 -0.10
N ASP A 253 10.27 -13.48 -0.61
CA ASP A 253 9.77 -14.41 -1.64
C ASP A 253 10.49 -14.10 -2.97
N PRO A 254 11.05 -15.10 -3.68
CA PRO A 254 11.74 -14.89 -4.95
C PRO A 254 10.92 -14.08 -5.98
N VAL A 255 9.61 -14.34 -6.10
CA VAL A 255 8.73 -13.64 -7.05
C VAL A 255 8.60 -12.17 -6.67
N ILE A 256 8.46 -11.89 -5.38
CA ILE A 256 8.32 -10.52 -4.85
C ILE A 256 9.65 -9.77 -4.96
N SER A 257 10.76 -10.41 -4.61
CA SER A 257 12.10 -9.81 -4.73
C SER A 257 12.38 -9.42 -6.17
N GLU A 258 12.13 -10.31 -7.13
CA GLU A 258 12.29 -10.03 -8.56
C GLU A 258 11.39 -8.86 -9.01
N THR A 259 10.15 -8.81 -8.51
CA THR A 259 9.21 -7.70 -8.79
C THR A 259 9.78 -6.36 -8.30
N ILE A 260 10.28 -6.32 -7.07
CA ILE A 260 10.87 -5.11 -6.48
C ILE A 260 12.12 -4.68 -7.26
N ASP A 261 12.96 -5.61 -7.69
CA ASP A 261 14.16 -5.31 -8.48
C ASP A 261 13.82 -4.75 -9.86
N ASN A 262 12.78 -5.27 -10.54
CA ASN A 262 12.31 -4.71 -11.80
C ASN A 262 11.70 -3.31 -11.61
N ILE A 263 11.00 -3.07 -10.50
CA ILE A 263 10.47 -1.75 -10.16
C ILE A 263 11.61 -0.75 -9.91
N ARG A 264 12.69 -1.15 -9.23
CA ARG A 264 13.87 -0.31 -9.01
C ARG A 264 14.47 0.21 -10.32
N GLY A 265 14.47 -0.59 -11.38
CA GLY A 265 14.94 -0.19 -12.71
C GLY A 265 14.01 0.80 -13.45
N LYS A 266 12.78 1.01 -12.96
CA LYS A 266 11.74 1.84 -13.59
C LYS A 266 11.37 3.11 -12.82
N CYS A 267 11.98 3.33 -11.66
CA CYS A 267 11.69 4.45 -10.77
C CYS A 267 12.97 5.18 -10.34
N THR A 268 12.84 6.41 -9.87
CA THR A 268 13.98 7.20 -9.36
C THR A 268 14.50 6.63 -8.05
N THR A 269 13.59 6.28 -7.14
CA THR A 269 13.93 5.58 -5.90
C THR A 269 12.82 4.59 -5.55
N CYS A 270 13.20 3.42 -5.01
CA CYS A 270 12.27 2.45 -4.46
C CYS A 270 12.78 1.98 -3.10
N ARG A 271 12.05 2.32 -2.04
CA ARG A 271 12.35 1.95 -0.66
C ARG A 271 11.36 0.93 -0.17
N VAL A 272 11.85 -0.24 0.23
CA VAL A 272 11.05 -1.23 0.98
C VAL A 272 10.99 -0.76 2.43
N VAL A 273 9.79 -0.39 2.89
CA VAL A 273 9.56 0.11 4.24
C VAL A 273 9.41 -1.04 5.23
N GLY A 274 8.85 -2.17 4.79
CA GLY A 274 8.81 -3.38 5.60
C GLY A 274 7.91 -4.44 4.97
N SER A 275 8.18 -5.69 5.33
CA SER A 275 7.28 -6.83 5.12
C SER A 275 6.79 -7.30 6.48
N TYR A 276 5.49 -7.42 6.65
CA TYR A 276 4.88 -7.66 7.96
C TYR A 276 3.63 -8.53 7.88
N PRO A 277 3.25 -9.21 8.98
CA PRO A 277 2.02 -9.97 9.05
C PRO A 277 0.80 -9.13 8.72
N SER A 278 -0.04 -9.59 7.79
CA SER A 278 -1.30 -8.92 7.53
C SER A 278 -2.39 -9.38 8.49
N THR A 279 -3.21 -8.43 8.95
CA THR A 279 -4.38 -8.70 9.80
C THR A 279 -5.67 -8.95 9.01
N SER A 280 -5.68 -8.63 7.71
CA SER A 280 -6.82 -8.88 6.83
C SER A 280 -6.77 -10.30 6.24
N VAL A 281 -7.85 -11.07 6.39
CA VAL A 281 -8.03 -12.42 5.79
C VAL A 281 -7.93 -12.40 4.26
N THR A 282 -8.09 -11.24 3.63
CA THR A 282 -7.94 -11.00 2.20
C THR A 282 -6.49 -10.93 1.71
N ALA A 283 -5.51 -10.79 2.62
CA ALA A 283 -4.08 -10.69 2.28
C ALA A 283 -3.38 -12.05 2.18
N SER A 284 -4.11 -13.12 1.86
CA SER A 284 -3.43 -14.27 1.29
C SER A 284 -3.04 -13.88 -0.13
N TYR A 285 -1.74 -13.80 -0.42
CA TYR A 285 -1.26 -14.16 -1.74
C TYR A 285 -1.73 -15.61 -1.95
N LYS A 286 -2.91 -15.79 -2.54
CA LYS A 286 -3.24 -17.07 -3.15
C LYS A 286 -2.28 -17.11 -4.31
N LYS A 287 -1.14 -17.77 -4.10
CA LYS A 287 -0.35 -18.38 -5.16
C LYS A 287 -1.41 -18.94 -6.09
N ASP A 288 -1.50 -18.35 -7.28
CA ASP A 288 -2.66 -18.50 -8.14
C ASP A 288 -2.57 -19.90 -8.78
N VAL A 289 -2.68 -20.92 -7.93
CA VAL A 289 -2.57 -22.33 -8.24
C VAL A 289 -3.84 -22.63 -9.01
N PRO A 290 -3.73 -22.96 -10.29
CA PRO A 290 -4.88 -23.28 -11.11
C PRO A 290 -5.68 -24.38 -10.42
N LYS A 291 -6.94 -24.10 -10.07
CA LYS A 291 -7.79 -25.03 -9.31
C LYS A 291 -8.52 -26.01 -10.22
N SER A 292 -8.45 -25.77 -11.53
CA SER A 292 -9.10 -26.56 -12.56
C SER A 292 -8.34 -26.48 -13.89
N LEU A 293 -8.60 -27.43 -14.77
CA LEU A 293 -8.15 -27.36 -16.17
C LEU A 293 -8.72 -26.12 -16.89
N ALA A 294 -9.92 -25.68 -16.53
CA ALA A 294 -10.53 -24.47 -17.08
C ALA A 294 -9.72 -23.22 -16.71
N ASP A 295 -9.21 -23.14 -15.47
CA ASP A 295 -8.34 -22.05 -15.03
C ASP A 295 -7.00 -22.05 -15.79
N LEU A 296 -6.40 -23.23 -15.98
CA LEU A 296 -5.18 -23.36 -16.79
C LEU A 296 -5.41 -22.87 -18.21
N ARG A 297 -6.51 -23.29 -18.86
CA ARG A 297 -6.85 -22.86 -20.22
C ARG A 297 -7.07 -21.36 -20.32
N ARG A 298 -7.77 -20.77 -19.35
CA ARG A 298 -7.97 -19.31 -19.30
C ARG A 298 -6.63 -18.57 -19.22
N LYS A 299 -5.72 -19.01 -18.35
CA LYS A 299 -4.38 -18.41 -18.22
C LYS A 299 -3.52 -18.60 -19.49
N ILE A 300 -3.61 -19.75 -20.14
CA ILE A 300 -2.97 -19.97 -21.44
C ILE A 300 -3.52 -18.99 -22.48
N ASN A 301 -4.85 -18.85 -22.59
CA ASN A 301 -5.47 -17.90 -23.52
C ASN A 301 -5.03 -16.44 -23.25
N GLU A 302 -4.88 -16.05 -21.98
CA GLU A 302 -4.36 -14.72 -21.61
C GLU A 302 -2.92 -14.53 -22.10
N ILE A 303 -2.05 -15.55 -21.94
CA ILE A 303 -0.69 -15.55 -22.48
C ILE A 303 -0.70 -15.48 -24.01
N ASP A 304 -1.55 -16.26 -24.67
CA ASP A 304 -1.67 -16.28 -26.14
C ASP A 304 -2.07 -14.91 -26.68
N ASN A 305 -3.02 -14.24 -26.03
CA ASN A 305 -3.41 -12.87 -26.37
C ASN A 305 -2.25 -11.87 -26.18
N HIS A 306 -1.44 -12.02 -25.14
CA HIS A 306 -0.23 -11.21 -24.97
C HIS A 306 0.81 -11.48 -26.06
N ILE A 307 1.02 -12.73 -26.45
CA ILE A 307 1.91 -13.09 -27.56
C ILE A 307 1.45 -12.41 -28.85
N LEU A 308 0.14 -12.45 -29.15
CA LEU A 308 -0.43 -11.78 -30.33
C LEU A 308 -0.23 -10.26 -30.29
N SER A 309 -0.47 -9.63 -29.14
CA SER A 309 -0.27 -8.19 -28.97
C SER A 309 1.20 -7.78 -29.16
N LEU A 310 2.14 -8.53 -28.55
CA LEU A 310 3.58 -8.31 -28.70
C LEU A 310 4.04 -8.54 -30.14
N LEU A 311 3.52 -9.57 -30.82
CA LEU A 311 3.82 -9.84 -32.22
C LEU A 311 3.33 -8.69 -33.11
N SER A 312 2.09 -8.20 -32.89
CA SER A 312 1.55 -7.05 -33.61
C SER A 312 2.42 -5.81 -33.44
N ARG A 313 2.79 -5.47 -32.20
CA ARG A 313 3.66 -4.31 -31.92
C ARG A 313 5.05 -4.46 -32.56
N ARG A 314 5.61 -5.67 -32.54
CA ARG A 314 6.86 -5.98 -33.24
C ARG A 314 6.72 -5.76 -34.75
N MET A 315 5.60 -6.18 -35.36
CA MET A 315 5.36 -5.95 -36.79
C MET A 315 5.29 -4.46 -37.12
N THR A 316 4.63 -3.64 -36.29
CA THR A 316 4.60 -2.18 -36.48
C THR A 316 6.00 -1.58 -36.47
N LEU A 317 6.82 -1.92 -35.47
CA LEU A 317 8.23 -1.45 -35.41
C LEU A 317 9.06 -1.96 -36.59
N SER A 318 8.81 -3.19 -37.03
CA SER A 318 9.45 -3.76 -38.22
C SER A 318 9.07 -2.99 -39.48
N ASP A 319 7.80 -2.60 -39.62
CA ASP A 319 7.31 -1.83 -40.76
C ASP A 319 7.88 -0.40 -40.74
N GLU A 320 7.98 0.24 -39.57
CA GLU A 320 8.62 1.56 -39.40
C GLU A 320 10.10 1.55 -39.77
N ALA A 321 10.81 0.46 -39.46
CA ALA A 321 12.23 0.29 -39.78
C ALA A 321 12.52 0.40 -41.29
N VAL A 322 11.53 0.20 -42.16
CA VAL A 322 11.67 0.38 -43.62
C VAL A 322 12.10 1.80 -43.98
N GLN A 323 11.72 2.81 -43.20
CA GLN A 323 12.07 4.21 -43.45
C GLN A 323 13.57 4.47 -43.38
N TYR A 324 14.34 3.57 -42.75
CA TYR A 324 15.77 3.70 -42.51
C TYR A 324 16.62 2.73 -43.33
N LYS A 325 16.00 1.95 -44.24
CA LYS A 325 16.67 0.88 -44.99
C LYS A 325 16.67 1.17 -46.48
N GLU A 326 17.79 0.87 -47.14
CA GLU A 326 17.83 0.77 -48.59
C GLU A 326 17.32 -0.59 -49.09
N LYS A 327 17.05 -0.71 -50.40
CA LYS A 327 16.43 -1.91 -51.00
C LYS A 327 17.21 -3.19 -50.71
N ASP A 328 18.54 -3.11 -50.73
CA ASP A 328 19.44 -4.25 -50.52
C ASP A 328 19.65 -4.55 -49.02
N GLU A 329 19.14 -3.71 -48.12
CA GLU A 329 19.28 -3.83 -46.66
C GLU A 329 18.02 -4.37 -45.96
N ILE A 330 16.99 -4.71 -46.74
CA ILE A 330 15.73 -5.23 -46.17
C ILE A 330 15.98 -6.52 -45.39
N ARG A 331 16.82 -7.41 -45.93
CA ARG A 331 17.28 -8.62 -45.23
C ARG A 331 18.72 -8.47 -44.78
N ASP A 332 18.96 -8.60 -43.48
CA ASP A 332 20.29 -8.60 -42.87
C ASP A 332 20.50 -9.94 -42.15
N GLU A 333 21.20 -10.86 -42.82
CA GLU A 333 21.44 -12.21 -42.30
C GLU A 333 22.34 -12.21 -41.05
N GLY A 334 23.25 -11.23 -40.94
CA GLY A 334 24.12 -11.07 -39.78
C GLY A 334 23.31 -10.75 -38.53
N ARG A 335 22.42 -9.75 -38.66
CA ARG A 335 21.51 -9.36 -37.57
C ARG A 335 20.50 -10.45 -37.24
N GLU A 336 19.95 -11.16 -38.23
CA GLU A 336 19.06 -12.30 -38.00
C GLU A 336 19.76 -13.39 -37.17
N LYS A 337 20.99 -13.74 -37.51
CA LYS A 337 21.78 -14.75 -36.77
C LYS A 337 22.06 -14.31 -35.33
N GLU A 338 22.39 -13.05 -35.10
CA GLU A 338 22.60 -12.49 -33.75
C GLU A 338 21.32 -12.60 -32.89
N ILE A 339 20.17 -12.23 -33.45
CA ILE A 339 18.88 -12.31 -32.76
C ILE A 339 18.57 -13.76 -32.38
N LEU A 340 18.71 -14.69 -33.33
CA LEU A 340 18.42 -16.11 -33.10
C LEU A 340 19.33 -16.72 -32.03
N ASN A 341 20.64 -16.41 -32.06
CA ASN A 341 21.59 -16.91 -31.06
C ASN A 341 21.28 -16.38 -29.66
N ARG A 342 20.98 -15.08 -29.53
CA ARG A 342 20.63 -14.47 -28.25
C ARG A 342 19.37 -15.10 -27.67
N LEU A 343 18.31 -15.22 -28.47
CA LEU A 343 17.03 -15.79 -28.04
C LEU A 343 17.15 -17.29 -27.70
N ALA A 344 17.94 -18.05 -28.46
CA ALA A 344 18.23 -19.45 -28.15
C ALA A 344 18.92 -19.60 -26.78
N GLY A 345 19.88 -18.72 -26.47
CA GLY A 345 20.56 -18.71 -25.16
C GLY A 345 19.62 -18.34 -24.01
N GLU A 346 18.72 -17.37 -24.20
CA GLU A 346 17.69 -17.02 -23.20
C GLU A 346 16.66 -18.14 -23.01
N ALA A 347 16.26 -18.82 -24.08
CA ALA A 347 15.32 -19.94 -24.05
C ALA A 347 15.86 -21.10 -23.20
N ALA A 348 17.13 -21.47 -23.40
CA ALA A 348 17.79 -22.53 -22.64
C ALA A 348 17.75 -22.26 -21.13
N LYS A 349 18.01 -21.01 -20.71
CA LYS A 349 17.96 -20.58 -19.30
C LYS A 349 16.56 -20.72 -18.68
N LYS A 350 15.51 -20.70 -19.51
CA LYS A 350 14.11 -20.81 -19.10
C LYS A 350 13.55 -22.22 -19.27
N GLY A 351 14.38 -23.21 -19.61
CA GLY A 351 13.94 -24.59 -19.83
C GLY A 351 13.14 -24.81 -21.12
N ILE A 352 13.20 -23.86 -22.06
CA ILE A 352 12.53 -23.95 -23.37
C ILE A 352 13.55 -24.44 -24.39
N SER A 353 13.16 -25.40 -25.24
CA SER A 353 14.03 -25.92 -26.31
C SER A 353 14.52 -24.78 -27.21
N PRO A 354 15.85 -24.57 -27.31
CA PRO A 354 16.41 -23.53 -28.18
C PRO A 354 15.99 -23.69 -29.64
N LEU A 355 15.86 -24.94 -30.11
CA LEU A 355 15.43 -25.25 -31.47
C LEU A 355 14.01 -24.74 -31.76
N ILE A 356 13.08 -24.89 -30.81
CA ILE A 356 11.70 -24.41 -30.97
C ILE A 356 11.69 -22.89 -31.12
N VAL A 357 12.44 -22.19 -30.27
CA VAL A 357 12.52 -20.72 -30.29
C VAL A 357 13.16 -20.24 -31.59
N THR A 358 14.25 -20.88 -32.04
CA THR A 358 14.88 -20.54 -33.32
C THR A 358 13.91 -20.69 -34.49
N ASN A 359 13.14 -21.78 -34.55
CA ASN A 359 12.18 -22.01 -35.63
C ASN A 359 11.04 -21.00 -35.62
N LEU A 360 10.46 -20.72 -34.44
CA LEU A 360 9.41 -19.72 -34.30
C LEU A 360 9.87 -18.33 -34.77
N PHE A 361 11.06 -17.90 -34.32
CA PHE A 361 11.56 -16.58 -34.66
C PHE A 361 12.01 -16.46 -36.12
N LYS A 362 12.45 -17.55 -36.76
CA LYS A 362 12.67 -17.56 -38.23
C LYS A 362 11.38 -17.24 -38.98
N VAL A 363 10.27 -17.90 -38.64
CA VAL A 363 8.95 -17.62 -39.25
C VAL A 363 8.54 -16.15 -39.05
N ILE A 364 8.74 -15.62 -37.84
CA ILE A 364 8.45 -14.21 -37.54
C ILE A 364 9.34 -13.26 -38.35
N LEU A 365 10.62 -13.55 -38.49
CA LEU A 365 11.58 -12.74 -39.25
C LEU A 365 11.27 -12.77 -40.75
N ASP A 366 11.00 -13.95 -41.32
CA ASP A 366 10.63 -14.11 -42.72
C ASP A 366 9.33 -13.35 -43.02
N TYR A 367 8.34 -13.41 -42.12
CA TYR A 367 7.11 -12.62 -42.25
C TYR A 367 7.37 -11.11 -42.17
N SER A 368 8.25 -10.66 -41.26
CA SER A 368 8.71 -9.27 -41.18
C SER A 368 9.33 -8.80 -42.51
N VAL A 369 10.29 -9.54 -43.07
CA VAL A 369 10.95 -9.22 -44.34
C VAL A 369 9.93 -9.13 -45.47
N TRP A 370 8.99 -10.08 -45.54
CA TRP A 370 7.93 -10.06 -46.54
C TRP A 370 7.03 -8.81 -46.46
N ARG A 371 6.66 -8.38 -45.24
CA ARG A 371 5.88 -7.14 -45.04
C ARG A 371 6.67 -5.92 -45.49
N GLN A 372 7.95 -5.84 -45.13
CA GLN A 372 8.84 -4.74 -45.51
C GLN A 372 8.97 -4.61 -47.03
N ILE A 373 9.17 -5.72 -47.74
CA ILE A 373 9.21 -5.75 -49.22
C ILE A 373 7.92 -5.19 -49.83
N LYS A 374 6.76 -5.57 -49.29
CA LYS A 374 5.46 -5.05 -49.74
C LYS A 374 5.31 -3.55 -49.53
N ILE A 375 5.74 -3.03 -48.38
CA ILE A 375 5.70 -1.60 -48.07
C ILE A 375 6.62 -0.83 -49.02
N PHE A 376 7.85 -1.29 -49.18
CA PHE A 376 8.85 -0.68 -50.05
C PHE A 376 8.40 -0.64 -51.52
N SER A 377 7.79 -1.73 -52.00
CA SER A 377 7.23 -1.82 -53.36
C SER A 377 6.07 -0.84 -53.59
N LYS A 378 5.21 -0.62 -52.58
CA LYS A 378 4.14 0.40 -52.64
C LYS A 378 4.70 1.83 -52.67
N GLN A 379 5.78 2.10 -51.93
CA GLN A 379 6.42 3.42 -51.93
C GLN A 379 7.05 3.77 -53.28
N LEU A 380 7.72 2.80 -53.92
CA LEU A 380 8.29 2.96 -55.27
C LEU A 380 7.21 3.16 -56.34
N GLY A 381 6.12 2.37 -56.31
CA GLY A 381 5.01 2.52 -57.25
C GLY A 381 4.25 3.84 -57.11
N GLY A 382 4.12 4.36 -55.87
CA GLY A 382 3.51 5.65 -55.60
C GLY A 382 4.37 6.87 -55.97
N ALA A 383 5.70 6.70 -56.07
CA ALA A 383 6.63 7.75 -56.49
C ALA A 383 6.68 7.93 -58.02
N LEU A 384 6.49 6.85 -58.78
CA LEU A 384 6.38 6.87 -60.24
C LEU A 384 5.08 7.55 -60.73
N CYS A 385 3.99 7.44 -59.97
CA CYS A 385 2.69 8.03 -60.34
C CYS A 385 2.55 9.53 -59.98
N ARG A 386 3.53 10.16 -59.31
CA ARG A 386 3.53 11.60 -58.97
C ARG A 386 4.47 12.45 -59.83
N ARG A 387 5.00 11.89 -60.93
CA ARG A 387 5.92 12.56 -61.86
C ARG A 387 5.33 12.78 -63.26
N GLU A 388 4.00 12.70 -63.41
CA GLU A 388 3.28 13.12 -64.62
C GLU A 388 2.53 14.43 -64.40
#